data_AF-A0A7V3PKX8-F1
#
_entry.id   AF-A0A7V3PKX8-F1
#
_cell.length_a   1.000
_cell.length_b   1.000
_cell.length_c   1.000
_cell.angle_alpha   90.00
_cell.angle_beta   90.00
_cell.angle_gamma   90.00
#
_symmetry.space_group_name_H-M   'P 1'
#
loop_
_entity.id
_entity.type
_entity.pdbx_description
1 polymer ?
#
loop_
_entity_poly.entity_id
_entity_poly.type
_entity_poly.pdbx_seq_one_letter_code
_entity_poly.pdbx_strand_id
1 'polypeptide(L)'
;MKKLSSIFFILLLIKVETIFSQNIFFQKYRDLDFGDVFIGYSAIVRDTDPTALKISFFHNSPTRENFLITFILPTNLTNGTDNIPINFSGYASWSKVDAITGRTYFNPYSPLQIRKIKANQKIYMWLGGQITSSSSITPGLYTGNIIITIEVF
;
A
#
# COMPACT_ATOMS: atom_id res chain seq x y z
N MET A 1 37.16 -49.64 -45.97
CA MET A 1 37.14 -48.74 -44.80
C MET A 1 36.22 -47.55 -45.07
N LYS A 2 35.01 -47.52 -44.49
CA LYS A 2 34.23 -46.28 -44.24
C LYS A 2 33.44 -46.49 -42.95
N LYS A 3 33.85 -45.81 -41.87
CA LYS A 3 33.14 -45.82 -40.58
C LYS A 3 31.96 -44.85 -40.70
N LEU A 4 30.73 -45.35 -40.61
CA LEU A 4 29.56 -44.51 -40.35
C LEU A 4 29.56 -44.15 -38.86
N SER A 5 29.81 -42.88 -38.55
CA SER A 5 29.62 -42.32 -37.21
C SER A 5 28.24 -41.69 -37.16
N SER A 6 27.25 -42.40 -36.61
CA SER A 6 25.91 -41.85 -36.38
C SER A 6 25.97 -40.88 -35.19
N ILE A 7 25.83 -39.58 -35.46
CA ILE A 7 25.72 -38.53 -34.46
C ILE A 7 24.27 -38.50 -33.95
N PHE A 8 24.07 -38.83 -32.69
CA PHE A 8 22.79 -38.71 -31.99
C PHE A 8 22.57 -37.24 -31.63
N PHE A 9 21.59 -36.58 -32.25
CA PHE A 9 21.21 -35.21 -31.92
C PHE A 9 20.14 -35.25 -30.82
N ILE A 10 20.52 -34.98 -29.57
CA ILE A 10 19.57 -34.84 -28.46
C ILE A 10 18.95 -33.43 -28.56
N LEU A 11 17.67 -33.37 -28.91
CA LEU A 11 16.90 -32.13 -28.90
C LEU A 11 16.56 -31.78 -27.44
N LEU A 12 17.27 -30.82 -26.86
CA LEU A 12 16.98 -30.30 -25.53
C LEU A 12 15.80 -29.32 -25.62
N LEU A 13 14.59 -29.78 -25.29
CA LEU A 13 13.43 -28.91 -25.12
C LEU A 13 13.56 -28.15 -23.79
N ILE A 14 14.09 -26.93 -23.84
CA ILE A 14 14.07 -26.01 -22.70
C ILE A 14 12.64 -25.48 -22.56
N LYS A 15 11.92 -25.98 -21.57
CA LYS A 15 10.63 -25.41 -21.15
C LYS A 15 10.93 -24.05 -20.51
N VAL A 16 10.74 -22.96 -21.25
CA VAL A 16 10.86 -21.61 -20.70
C VAL A 16 9.59 -21.34 -19.90
N GLU A 17 9.67 -21.42 -18.58
CA GLU A 17 8.62 -20.89 -17.72
C GLU A 17 8.74 -19.37 -17.73
N THR A 18 7.68 -18.68 -18.18
CA THR A 18 7.60 -17.22 -18.04
C THR A 18 7.56 -16.87 -16.57
N ILE A 19 8.70 -16.48 -16.01
CA ILE A 19 8.78 -15.88 -14.69
C ILE A 19 8.11 -14.51 -14.82
N PHE A 20 6.89 -14.36 -14.28
CA PHE A 20 6.27 -13.05 -14.15
C PHE A 20 7.10 -12.26 -13.12
N SER A 21 8.02 -11.43 -13.61
CA SER A 21 8.64 -10.39 -12.79
C SER A 21 7.54 -9.46 -12.32
N GLN A 22 7.33 -9.34 -11.00
CA GLN A 22 6.53 -8.24 -10.46
C GLN A 22 7.25 -6.94 -10.80
N ASN A 23 6.69 -6.21 -11.76
CA ASN A 23 7.25 -4.93 -12.19
C ASN A 23 6.89 -3.80 -11.22
N ILE A 24 6.25 -4.10 -10.08
CA ILE A 24 5.89 -3.13 -9.03
C ILE A 24 6.70 -3.46 -7.78
N PHE A 25 7.37 -2.46 -7.24
CA PHE A 25 8.13 -2.54 -6.00
C PHE A 25 7.44 -1.71 -4.95
N PHE A 26 7.33 -2.26 -3.75
CA PHE A 26 6.63 -1.65 -2.63
C PHE A 26 7.55 -1.51 -1.42
N GLN A 27 7.43 -0.40 -0.71
CA GLN A 27 8.13 -0.15 0.54
C GLN A 27 7.17 0.47 1.55
N LYS A 28 7.00 -0.22 2.68
CA LYS A 28 6.34 0.32 3.87
C LYS A 28 7.36 1.05 4.72
N TYR A 29 7.04 2.28 5.13
CA TYR A 29 7.88 3.04 6.07
C TYR A 29 7.30 3.00 7.49
N ARG A 30 5.97 3.05 7.62
CA ARG A 30 5.31 3.14 8.93
C ARG A 30 3.83 2.79 8.86
N ASP A 31 3.31 2.28 9.98
CA ASP A 31 1.89 2.13 10.26
C ASP A 31 1.20 3.44 10.67
N LEU A 32 -0.13 3.44 10.67
CA LEU A 32 -0.92 4.51 11.27
C LEU A 32 -1.02 4.26 12.77
N ASP A 33 -0.61 5.25 13.57
CA ASP A 33 -0.60 5.16 15.03
C ASP A 33 -1.24 6.40 15.66
N PHE A 34 -2.20 6.16 16.55
CA PHE A 34 -2.91 7.19 17.31
C PHE A 34 -2.26 7.47 18.68
N GLY A 35 -1.26 6.66 19.08
CA GLY A 35 -0.63 6.72 20.39
C GLY A 35 -1.60 6.36 21.52
N ASP A 36 -1.40 6.97 22.67
CA ASP A 36 -2.27 6.80 23.84
C ASP A 36 -3.60 7.55 23.64
N VAL A 37 -4.71 6.82 23.75
CA VAL A 37 -6.06 7.34 23.56
C VAL A 37 -6.83 7.24 24.88
N PHE A 38 -7.19 8.38 25.44
CA PHE A 38 -7.98 8.42 26.67
C PHE A 38 -9.46 8.14 26.39
N ILE A 39 -10.12 7.50 27.36
CA ILE A 39 -11.54 7.18 27.30
C ILE A 39 -12.39 8.44 27.08
N GLY A 40 -13.38 8.35 26.19
CA GLY A 40 -14.29 9.46 25.90
C GLY A 40 -13.72 10.60 25.05
N TYR A 41 -12.52 10.45 24.49
CA TYR A 41 -11.90 11.45 23.61
C TYR A 41 -11.75 10.98 22.16
N SER A 42 -11.85 11.93 21.23
CA SER A 42 -11.46 11.71 19.84
C SER A 42 -9.98 12.05 19.65
N ALA A 43 -9.29 11.23 18.85
CA ALA A 43 -7.93 11.51 18.40
C ALA A 43 -7.91 11.61 16.87
N ILE A 44 -7.07 12.50 16.36
CA ILE A 44 -6.89 12.74 14.92
C ILE A 44 -5.41 12.62 14.61
N VAL A 45 -5.12 11.84 13.57
CA VAL A 45 -3.81 11.81 12.91
C VAL A 45 -4.04 12.30 11.49
N ARG A 46 -3.45 13.44 11.13
CA ARG A 46 -3.49 13.96 9.75
C ARG A 46 -2.50 13.19 8.88
N ASP A 47 -2.70 13.20 7.57
CA ASP A 47 -1.77 12.63 6.59
C ASP A 47 -0.38 13.30 6.60
N THR A 48 -0.27 14.49 7.19
CA THR A 48 0.99 15.21 7.41
C THR A 48 1.74 14.77 8.66
N ASP A 49 1.08 14.06 9.56
CA ASP A 49 1.61 13.78 10.89
C ASP A 49 2.67 12.68 10.84
N PRO A 50 3.67 12.71 11.74
CA PRO A 50 4.75 11.74 11.78
C PRO A 50 4.27 10.35 12.20
N THR A 51 3.03 10.17 12.65
CA THR A 51 2.41 8.87 12.98
C THR A 51 1.41 8.40 11.94
N ALA A 52 1.20 9.14 10.84
CA ALA A 52 0.40 8.66 9.72
C ALA A 52 1.08 7.45 9.05
N LEU A 53 0.27 6.53 8.50
CA LEU A 53 0.78 5.47 7.63
C LEU A 53 1.54 6.12 6.47
N LYS A 54 2.70 5.55 6.13
CA LYS A 54 3.52 6.01 5.01
C LYS A 54 4.04 4.82 4.21
N ILE A 55 3.79 4.85 2.91
CA ILE A 55 4.27 3.84 1.97
C ILE A 55 4.83 4.52 0.72
N SER A 56 5.65 3.80 -0.04
CA SER A 56 5.97 4.17 -1.41
C SER A 56 5.97 2.97 -2.33
N PHE A 57 5.73 3.22 -3.60
CA PHE A 57 5.82 2.22 -4.63
C PHE A 57 6.34 2.83 -5.93
N PHE A 58 6.88 1.99 -6.80
CA PHE A 58 7.31 2.36 -8.15
C PHE A 58 7.25 1.13 -9.06
N HIS A 59 7.41 1.34 -10.36
CA HIS A 59 7.59 0.25 -11.31
C HIS A 59 8.94 0.33 -12.03
N ASN A 60 9.46 -0.79 -12.51
CA ASN A 60 10.66 -0.84 -13.34
C ASN A 60 10.38 -1.08 -14.84
N SER A 61 9.10 -1.18 -15.23
CA SER A 61 8.70 -1.31 -16.65
C SER A 61 9.34 -0.21 -17.50
N PRO A 62 9.88 -0.53 -18.70
CA PRO A 62 10.50 0.46 -19.58
C PRO A 62 9.49 1.47 -20.16
N THR A 63 8.20 1.12 -20.18
CA THR A 63 7.11 1.99 -20.61
C THR A 63 6.52 2.78 -19.45
N ARG A 64 5.72 3.80 -19.78
CA ARG A 64 4.95 4.50 -18.75
C ARG A 64 3.74 3.67 -18.35
N GLU A 65 3.53 3.52 -17.05
CA GLU A 65 2.40 2.77 -16.51
C GLU A 65 1.36 3.68 -15.87
N ASN A 66 0.14 3.18 -15.76
CA ASN A 66 -0.90 3.76 -14.91
C ASN A 66 -1.13 2.81 -13.73
N PHE A 67 -1.37 3.38 -12.55
CA PHE A 67 -1.69 2.63 -11.36
C PHE A 67 -3.13 2.84 -10.93
N LEU A 68 -3.80 1.74 -10.59
CA LEU A 68 -5.05 1.74 -9.86
C LEU A 68 -4.74 1.31 -8.42
N ILE A 69 -5.15 2.14 -7.46
CA ILE A 69 -4.94 1.92 -6.03
C ILE A 69 -6.30 1.80 -5.37
N THR A 70 -6.50 0.73 -4.60
CA THR A 70 -7.72 0.51 -3.82
C THR A 70 -7.37 0.17 -2.37
N PHE A 71 -8.27 0.53 -1.45
CA PHE A 71 -8.12 0.27 -0.03
C PHE A 71 -9.29 -0.56 0.48
N ILE A 72 -9.00 -1.51 1.36
CA ILE A 72 -9.97 -2.08 2.28
C ILE A 72 -9.61 -1.53 3.67
N LEU A 73 -10.51 -0.72 4.21
CA LEU A 73 -10.31 0.01 5.45
C LEU A 73 -11.17 -0.59 6.56
N PRO A 74 -10.62 -0.77 7.78
CA PRO A 74 -11.42 -1.19 8.91
C PRO A 74 -12.36 -0.05 9.31
N THR A 75 -13.56 -0.38 9.81
CA THR A 75 -14.47 0.62 10.38
C THR A 75 -14.27 0.81 11.89
N ASN A 76 -13.53 -0.12 12.52
CA ASN A 76 -13.19 -0.09 13.93
C ASN A 76 -11.76 -0.59 14.16
N LEU A 77 -11.10 -0.04 15.18
CA LEU A 77 -9.99 -0.69 15.86
C LEU A 77 -10.56 -1.58 16.96
N THR A 78 -10.01 -2.77 17.17
CA THR A 78 -10.51 -3.74 18.15
C THR A 78 -9.38 -4.27 19.03
N ASN A 79 -9.70 -4.55 20.29
CA ASN A 79 -8.85 -5.31 21.22
C ASN A 79 -9.36 -6.75 21.42
N GLY A 80 -10.36 -7.19 20.64
CA GLY A 80 -11.03 -8.48 20.76
C GLY A 80 -12.28 -8.47 21.67
N THR A 81 -12.50 -7.43 22.46
CA THR A 81 -13.69 -7.25 23.32
C THR A 81 -14.49 -6.02 22.93
N ASP A 82 -13.82 -4.87 22.86
CA ASP A 82 -14.40 -3.58 22.54
C ASP A 82 -13.93 -3.09 21.16
N ASN A 83 -14.64 -2.09 20.64
CA ASN A 83 -14.35 -1.46 19.37
C ASN A 83 -14.26 0.05 19.51
N ILE A 84 -13.26 0.65 18.87
CA ILE A 84 -13.13 2.10 18.69
C ILE A 84 -13.39 2.41 17.22
N PRO A 85 -14.48 3.14 16.88
CA PRO A 85 -14.75 3.57 15.51
C PRO A 85 -13.61 4.39 14.92
N ILE A 86 -13.29 4.14 13.64
CA ILE A 86 -12.26 4.85 12.88
C ILE A 86 -12.80 5.32 11.52
N ASN A 87 -12.41 6.53 11.11
CA ASN A 87 -12.73 7.13 9.81
C ASN A 87 -11.47 7.66 9.13
N PHE A 88 -11.36 7.45 7.82
CA PHE A 88 -10.22 7.86 6.99
C PHE A 88 -10.54 9.01 6.03
N SER A 89 -11.80 9.46 5.99
CA SER A 89 -12.24 10.49 5.05
C SER A 89 -11.53 11.83 5.31
N GLY A 90 -10.92 12.38 4.26
CA GLY A 90 -10.18 13.65 4.34
C GLY A 90 -8.75 13.53 4.89
N TYR A 91 -8.27 12.32 5.17
CA TYR A 91 -6.94 12.08 5.76
C TYR A 91 -6.02 11.27 4.85
N ALA A 92 -6.23 11.28 3.52
CA ALA A 92 -5.40 10.53 2.58
C ALA A 92 -4.82 11.43 1.49
N SER A 93 -3.54 11.26 1.20
CA SER A 93 -2.85 12.04 0.17
C SER A 93 -1.69 11.28 -0.47
N TRP A 94 -1.28 11.72 -1.65
CA TRP A 94 -0.15 11.14 -2.38
C TRP A 94 0.71 12.21 -3.06
N SER A 95 1.95 11.85 -3.40
CA SER A 95 2.88 12.71 -4.13
C SER A 95 3.95 11.89 -4.88
N LYS A 96 4.56 12.51 -5.90
CA LYS A 96 5.75 11.99 -6.60
C LYS A 96 7.06 12.33 -5.89
N VAL A 97 6.97 13.10 -4.82
CA VAL A 97 8.09 13.57 -3.99
C VAL A 97 7.74 13.29 -2.53
N ASP A 98 8.73 12.88 -1.75
CA ASP A 98 8.58 12.68 -0.31
C ASP A 98 8.56 14.03 0.42
N ALA A 99 7.46 14.77 0.28
CA ALA A 99 7.30 16.11 0.85
C ALA A 99 5.86 16.36 1.32
N ILE A 100 5.70 17.27 2.28
CA ILE A 100 4.39 17.72 2.77
C ILE A 100 3.69 18.61 1.73
N THR A 101 4.44 19.49 1.08
CA THR A 101 3.92 20.43 0.09
C THR A 101 3.68 19.75 -1.26
N GLY A 102 2.60 20.16 -1.96
CA GLY A 102 2.31 19.71 -3.33
C GLY A 102 1.65 18.32 -3.43
N ARG A 103 1.14 17.79 -2.31
CA ARG A 103 0.39 16.54 -2.28
C ARG A 103 -0.98 16.70 -2.94
N THR A 104 -1.47 15.59 -3.48
CA THR A 104 -2.84 15.48 -3.99
C THR A 104 -3.66 14.67 -3.01
N TYR A 105 -4.74 15.26 -2.49
CA TYR A 105 -5.68 14.58 -1.61
C TYR A 105 -6.61 13.69 -2.41
N PHE A 106 -7.02 12.58 -1.80
CA PHE A 106 -7.99 11.66 -2.39
C PHE A 106 -8.89 11.06 -1.31
N ASN A 107 -10.03 10.51 -1.74
CA ASN A 107 -10.90 9.74 -0.86
C ASN A 107 -10.43 8.27 -0.86
N PRO A 108 -9.97 7.71 0.27
CA PRO A 108 -9.46 6.34 0.29
C PRO A 108 -10.59 5.28 0.21
N TYR A 109 -11.86 5.68 0.30
CA TYR A 109 -13.01 4.81 0.01
C TYR A 109 -13.34 4.71 -1.49
N SER A 110 -12.59 5.38 -2.35
CA SER A 110 -12.77 5.36 -3.81
C SER A 110 -11.47 4.96 -4.50
N PRO A 111 -11.51 4.22 -5.63
CA PRO A 111 -10.29 3.87 -6.35
C PRO A 111 -9.52 5.11 -6.82
N LEU A 112 -8.21 5.14 -6.55
CA LEU A 112 -7.31 6.21 -6.97
C LEU A 112 -6.58 5.78 -8.25
N GLN A 113 -6.63 6.63 -9.28
CA GLN A 113 -5.87 6.43 -10.52
C GLN A 113 -4.71 7.40 -10.61
N ILE A 114 -3.50 6.89 -10.82
CA ILE A 114 -2.31 7.70 -11.06
C ILE A 114 -1.72 7.32 -12.42
N ARG A 115 -1.70 8.26 -13.36
CA ARG A 115 -1.38 7.97 -14.77
C ARG A 115 0.04 8.40 -15.17
N LYS A 116 0.54 7.77 -16.23
CA LYS A 116 1.79 8.14 -16.94
C LYS A 116 3.02 8.17 -16.03
N ILE A 117 3.13 7.23 -15.10
CA ILE A 117 4.30 7.11 -14.22
C ILE A 117 5.51 6.61 -15.01
N LYS A 118 6.68 7.18 -14.73
CA LYS A 118 7.93 6.78 -15.38
C LYS A 118 8.54 5.60 -14.62
N ALA A 119 9.34 4.79 -15.31
CA ALA A 119 10.20 3.80 -14.69
C ALA A 119 10.98 4.41 -13.51
N ASN A 120 10.99 3.71 -12.38
CA ASN A 120 11.65 4.07 -11.13
C ASN A 120 11.17 5.38 -10.47
N GLN A 121 10.09 5.99 -10.96
CA GLN A 121 9.48 7.14 -10.30
C GLN A 121 8.68 6.66 -9.08
N LYS A 122 9.18 7.01 -7.89
CA LYS A 122 8.49 6.71 -6.62
C LYS A 122 7.23 7.55 -6.49
N ILE A 123 6.17 6.87 -6.07
CA ILE A 123 4.94 7.46 -5.56
C ILE A 123 4.93 7.23 -4.07
N TYR A 124 4.71 8.29 -3.30
CA TYR A 124 4.55 8.25 -1.85
C TYR A 124 3.08 8.45 -1.52
N MET A 125 2.57 7.69 -0.55
CA MET A 125 1.20 7.84 -0.05
C MET A 125 1.21 7.92 1.47
N TRP A 126 0.31 8.74 1.98
CA TRP A 126 0.06 8.92 3.40
C TRP A 126 -1.41 8.69 3.69
N LEU A 127 -1.67 8.05 4.83
CA LEU A 127 -3.02 7.81 5.33
C LEU A 127 -3.03 8.07 6.84
N GLY A 128 -3.75 9.11 7.23
CA GLY A 128 -4.16 9.40 8.58
C GLY A 128 -5.55 8.85 8.87
N GLY A 129 -6.16 9.30 9.97
CA GLY A 129 -7.52 8.97 10.31
C GLY A 129 -7.99 9.69 11.57
N GLN A 130 -9.25 9.47 11.92
CA GLN A 130 -9.86 9.96 13.13
C GLN A 130 -10.52 8.79 13.85
N ILE A 131 -10.29 8.70 15.15
CA ILE A 131 -10.98 7.78 16.04
C ILE A 131 -11.81 8.54 17.05
N THR A 132 -12.85 7.88 17.55
CA THR A 132 -13.70 8.41 18.63
C THR A 132 -13.88 7.34 19.68
N SER A 133 -13.21 7.50 20.82
CA SER A 133 -13.33 6.60 21.96
C SER A 133 -14.58 6.90 22.79
N SER A 134 -15.26 5.87 23.31
CA SER A 134 -16.34 6.05 24.29
C SER A 134 -15.79 6.06 25.71
N SER A 135 -16.60 6.47 26.69
CA SER A 135 -16.22 6.42 28.11
C SER A 135 -16.24 5.00 28.71
N SER A 136 -16.67 4.00 27.94
CA SER A 136 -16.94 2.64 28.42
C SER A 136 -15.99 1.58 27.86
N ILE A 137 -14.90 1.99 27.19
CA ILE A 137 -13.95 1.04 26.60
C ILE A 137 -12.94 0.51 27.63
N THR A 138 -12.51 -0.73 27.46
CA THR A 138 -11.50 -1.37 28.30
C THR A 138 -10.09 -0.87 27.94
N PRO A 139 -9.23 -0.52 28.90
CA PRO A 139 -7.83 -0.20 28.61
C PRO A 139 -7.11 -1.35 27.90
N GLY A 140 -6.36 -1.05 26.83
CA GLY A 140 -5.59 -2.05 26.09
C GLY A 140 -5.17 -1.59 24.71
N LEU A 141 -4.55 -2.50 23.95
CA LEU A 141 -4.14 -2.27 22.57
C LEU A 141 -5.31 -2.53 21.61
N TYR A 142 -5.67 -1.51 20.84
CA TYR A 142 -6.67 -1.61 19.77
C TYR A 142 -5.99 -1.60 18.41
N THR A 143 -6.30 -2.56 17.55
CA THR A 143 -5.69 -2.69 16.21
C THR A 143 -6.73 -2.86 15.12
N GLY A 144 -6.37 -2.52 13.89
CA GLY A 144 -7.18 -2.72 12.71
C GLY A 144 -6.29 -2.92 11.49
N ASN A 145 -6.74 -3.75 10.55
CA ASN A 145 -5.97 -4.09 9.35
C ASN A 145 -6.39 -3.22 8.17
N ILE A 146 -5.42 -2.53 7.57
CA ILE A 146 -5.58 -1.80 6.31
C ILE A 146 -4.97 -2.65 5.19
N ILE A 147 -5.75 -2.94 4.16
CA ILE A 147 -5.25 -3.64 2.96
C ILE A 147 -5.18 -2.63 1.82
N ILE A 148 -4.02 -2.57 1.16
CA ILE A 148 -3.76 -1.67 0.03
C ILE A 148 -3.43 -2.55 -1.18
N THR A 149 -4.20 -2.41 -2.24
CA THR A 149 -3.95 -3.08 -3.52
C THR A 149 -3.45 -2.06 -4.52
N ILE A 150 -2.36 -2.39 -5.21
CA ILE A 150 -1.75 -1.55 -6.24
C ILE A 150 -1.56 -2.41 -7.47
N GLU A 151 -2.17 -2.02 -8.57
CA GLU A 151 -2.12 -2.74 -9.84
C GLU A 151 -1.83 -1.78 -11.01
N VAL A 152 -1.24 -2.34 -12.07
CA VAL A 152 -1.04 -1.64 -13.34
C VAL A 152 -2.26 -1.86 -14.23
N PHE A 153 -2.71 -0.82 -14.95
CA PHE A 153 -3.86 -0.88 -15.87
C PHE A 153 -3.70 -0.04 -17.14
#